data_AF-A0A7J5USE2-F1
#
_entry.id   AF-A0A7J5USE2-F1
#
_cell.length_a   1.000
_cell.length_b   1.000
_cell.length_c   1.000
_cell.angle_alpha   90.00
_cell.angle_beta   90.00
_cell.angle_gamma   90.00
#
_symmetry.space_group_name_H-M   'P 1'
#
loop_
_entity.id
_entity.type
_entity.pdbx_description
1 polymer ?
#
loop_
_entity_poly.entity_id
_entity_poly.type
_entity_poly.pdbx_seq_one_letter_code
_entity_poly.pdbx_strand_id
1 'polypeptide(L)'
;MAEAFNPRCCEAMIQMKPLDGAPSRMAIGRTMRAHTLRAALLSAYSELLHLSYRGHVSPAFDYLGYTYQPPQVDYYLYALVAMVLVASQLPKRIETVSAFVLWLLFLAAIVPSILMPHYTGYLSEKDALATSLGVAFVFCMVVVLVRRREPAVPLGAELPTNVFWLALIGVSLVSYLVVFSSIGVSLNAVSLSDVYDVREEYAAALGGSTLVAYLVNAQANVLNPAIIALGCLTRRWWAVGLALAGQLVLYSSTGFKTTLMVLPAILVVLLLYRYVSRPFGVILVAGIVAVICASWLLDVVRDDNVVTSLFVRRFLHTPGLLSAIYFAFFSEYDKVQLSHSILSGWIEYPYDLKLPFQISEWATGDPGRSMNANFVADGFAQFGWIGVAGAGLVLVVYLRLLDRAACGVPLPVSSAIMVLPSIALCNSSILTAMLSHGLVMAFIVLAMAKVVPQTSVSPGVKEGVVPGGQERILQADQR
;
A
#
# COMPACT_ATOMS: atom_id res chain seq x y z
N MET A 1 -33.11 -3.17 40.11
CA MET A 1 -32.83 -2.03 41.00
C MET A 1 -31.35 -2.06 41.34
N ALA A 2 -30.66 -0.97 41.00
CA ALA A 2 -29.38 -0.46 41.51
C ALA A 2 -28.27 -1.45 41.97
N GLU A 3 -27.19 -1.51 41.19
CA GLU A 3 -25.80 -1.58 41.68
C GLU A 3 -24.86 -1.20 40.51
N ALA A 4 -24.48 0.07 40.42
CA ALA A 4 -23.23 0.64 40.93
C ALA A 4 -22.12 0.67 39.86
N PHE A 5 -22.27 1.64 38.95
CA PHE A 5 -21.20 2.15 38.07
C PHE A 5 -20.09 2.74 38.95
N ASN A 6 -18.88 2.19 38.87
CA ASN A 6 -17.70 2.66 39.62
C ASN A 6 -17.08 3.90 38.91
N PRO A 7 -17.11 5.11 39.49
CA PRO A 7 -16.63 6.33 38.82
C PRO A 7 -15.12 6.60 38.98
N ARG A 8 -14.34 5.71 39.59
CA ARG A 8 -12.95 6.03 39.99
C ARG A 8 -11.88 6.00 38.89
N CYS A 9 -12.22 5.72 37.64
CA CYS A 9 -11.28 5.86 36.52
C CYS A 9 -11.24 7.28 35.90
N CYS A 10 -12.15 8.18 36.28
CA CYS A 10 -12.22 9.53 35.69
C CYS A 10 -11.54 10.65 36.51
N GLU A 11 -11.12 10.41 37.76
CA GLU A 11 -10.54 11.47 38.62
C GLU A 11 -9.00 11.48 38.71
N ALA A 12 -8.31 10.51 38.10
CA ALA A 12 -6.84 10.52 38.03
C ALA A 12 -6.26 11.31 36.84
N MET A 13 -7.09 12.00 36.06
CA MET A 13 -6.67 12.74 34.85
C MET A 13 -6.73 14.28 34.98
N ILE A 14 -6.91 14.84 36.18
CA ILE A 14 -6.91 16.29 36.39
C ILE A 14 -5.90 16.65 37.48
N GLN A 15 -4.61 16.44 37.22
CA GLN A 15 -3.50 17.26 37.73
C GLN A 15 -2.32 17.18 36.76
N MET A 16 -2.50 17.66 35.52
CA MET A 16 -1.36 18.05 34.70
C MET A 16 -0.97 19.49 35.05
N LYS A 17 0.09 19.59 35.84
CA LYS A 17 0.87 20.81 36.08
C LYS A 17 1.31 21.42 34.73
N PRO A 18 1.31 22.75 34.54
CA PRO A 18 1.72 23.35 33.28
C PRO A 18 3.21 23.09 33.05
N LEU A 19 3.54 22.40 31.96
CA LEU A 19 4.92 22.26 31.46
C LEU A 19 5.27 23.47 30.61
N ASP A 20 5.39 24.64 31.23
CA ASP A 20 6.09 25.77 30.63
C ASP A 20 7.59 25.59 30.87
N GLY A 21 8.20 24.76 30.03
CA GLY A 21 9.64 24.57 29.98
C GLY A 21 10.11 24.57 28.53
N ALA A 22 10.88 25.58 28.13
CA ALA A 22 11.50 25.63 26.82
C ALA A 22 12.24 24.30 26.54
N PRO A 23 12.11 23.72 25.33
CA PRO A 23 12.71 22.42 25.04
C PRO A 23 14.21 22.49 25.25
N SER A 24 14.76 21.54 26.01
CA SER A 24 16.19 21.48 26.30
C SER A 24 17.01 21.45 24.99
N ARG A 25 18.20 22.06 24.97
CA ARG A 25 19.08 22.10 23.78
C ARG A 25 19.31 20.70 23.16
N MET A 26 19.33 19.65 23.98
CA MET A 26 19.42 18.25 23.52
C MET A 26 18.17 17.77 22.77
N ALA A 27 16.97 18.19 23.19
CA ALA A 27 15.72 17.86 22.51
C ALA A 27 15.65 18.54 21.13
N ILE A 28 16.00 19.83 21.06
CA ILE A 28 16.08 20.60 19.80
C ILE A 28 17.05 19.92 18.81
N GLY A 29 18.24 19.52 19.29
CA GLY A 29 19.24 18.84 18.45
C GLY A 29 18.79 17.48 17.90
N ARG A 30 18.03 16.69 18.66
CA ARG A 30 17.48 15.40 18.18
C ARG A 30 16.38 15.59 17.13
N THR A 31 15.51 16.57 17.32
CA THR A 31 14.44 16.87 16.35
C THR A 31 15.02 17.38 15.03
N MET A 32 16.00 18.29 15.10
CA MET A 32 16.69 18.80 13.91
C MET A 32 17.37 17.68 13.12
N ARG A 33 18.10 16.76 13.79
CA ARG A 33 18.72 15.58 13.15
C ARG A 33 17.73 14.66 12.43
N ALA A 34 16.53 14.49 12.98
CA ALA A 34 15.50 13.65 12.35
C ALA A 34 14.92 14.31 11.08
N HIS A 35 14.74 15.64 11.09
CA HIS A 35 14.30 16.39 9.92
C HIS A 35 15.36 16.40 8.82
N THR A 36 16.63 16.60 9.17
CA THR A 36 17.74 16.57 8.20
C THR A 36 17.93 15.18 7.59
N LEU A 37 17.86 14.11 8.38
CA LEU A 37 17.94 12.74 7.85
C LEU A 37 16.80 12.44 6.87
N ARG A 38 15.58 12.86 7.22
CA ARG A 38 14.41 12.68 6.35
C ARG A 38 14.57 13.42 5.03
N ALA A 39 14.99 14.68 5.07
CA ALA A 39 15.24 15.47 3.87
C ALA A 39 16.34 14.81 3.01
N ALA A 40 17.46 14.41 3.62
CA ALA A 40 18.55 13.75 2.92
C ALA A 40 18.12 12.45 2.23
N LEU A 41 17.30 11.61 2.89
CA LEU A 41 16.78 10.38 2.29
C LEU A 41 15.77 10.63 1.18
N LEU A 42 14.94 11.68 1.29
CA LEU A 42 14.03 12.08 0.23
C LEU A 42 14.78 12.63 -0.99
N SER A 43 15.84 13.41 -0.77
CA SER A 43 16.74 13.86 -1.84
C SER A 43 17.47 12.68 -2.49
N ALA A 44 18.00 11.74 -1.69
CA ALA A 44 18.61 10.53 -2.23
C ALA A 44 17.60 9.71 -3.05
N TYR A 45 16.36 9.61 -2.60
CA TYR A 45 15.31 8.94 -3.34
C TYR A 45 15.00 9.65 -4.67
N SER A 46 14.79 10.97 -4.67
CA SER A 46 14.50 11.72 -5.90
C SER A 46 15.63 11.63 -6.92
N GLU A 47 16.87 11.78 -6.46
CA GLU A 47 18.06 11.68 -7.33
C GLU A 47 18.21 10.27 -7.91
N LEU A 48 18.10 9.22 -7.09
CA LEU A 48 18.20 7.85 -7.58
C LEU A 48 17.06 7.48 -8.53
N LEU A 49 15.85 8.00 -8.29
CA LEU A 49 14.71 7.83 -9.20
C LEU A 49 15.01 8.48 -10.56
N HIS A 50 15.56 9.69 -10.58
CA HIS A 50 15.90 10.41 -11.80
C HIS A 50 17.09 9.78 -12.55
N LEU A 51 18.17 9.43 -11.83
CA LEU A 51 19.37 8.82 -12.41
C LEU A 51 19.10 7.44 -13.00
N SER A 52 18.37 6.60 -12.27
CA SER A 52 17.97 5.27 -12.79
C SER A 52 17.05 5.39 -14.01
N TYR A 53 16.17 6.40 -14.03
CA TYR A 53 15.31 6.68 -15.18
C TYR A 53 16.14 7.07 -16.41
N ARG A 54 16.98 8.11 -16.26
CA ARG A 54 17.82 8.64 -17.34
C ARG A 54 18.82 7.62 -17.87
N GLY A 55 19.51 6.93 -16.97
CA GLY A 55 20.70 6.14 -17.31
C GLY A 55 20.42 4.69 -17.69
N HIS A 56 19.31 4.10 -17.24
CA HIS A 56 19.04 2.67 -17.44
C HIS A 56 17.67 2.41 -18.05
N VAL A 57 16.62 3.09 -17.56
CA VAL A 57 15.26 2.73 -17.93
C VAL A 57 14.83 3.36 -19.26
N SER A 58 14.99 4.66 -19.44
CA SER A 58 14.56 5.33 -20.68
C SER A 58 15.28 4.79 -21.92
N PRO A 59 16.63 4.63 -21.93
CA PRO A 59 17.32 4.09 -23.10
C PRO A 59 16.91 2.65 -23.44
N ALA A 60 16.68 1.81 -22.42
CA ALA A 60 16.38 0.39 -22.63
C ALA A 60 14.90 0.11 -22.95
N PHE A 61 13.99 1.03 -22.62
CA PHE A 61 12.55 0.84 -22.71
C PHE A 61 11.82 1.95 -23.48
N ASP A 62 12.52 2.67 -24.36
CA ASP A 62 11.96 3.71 -25.23
C ASP A 62 10.74 3.21 -26.02
N TYR A 63 10.81 1.96 -26.53
CA TYR A 63 9.70 1.29 -27.23
C TYR A 63 8.42 1.10 -26.38
N LEU A 64 8.48 1.30 -25.06
CA LEU A 64 7.33 1.28 -24.14
C LEU A 64 6.86 2.71 -23.78
N GLY A 65 7.34 3.73 -24.47
CA GLY A 65 7.03 5.14 -24.22
C GLY A 65 7.91 5.80 -23.16
N TYR A 66 9.05 5.19 -22.79
CA TYR A 66 9.97 5.79 -21.82
C TYR A 66 10.91 6.79 -22.48
N THR A 67 10.44 8.01 -22.64
CA THR A 67 11.19 9.13 -23.19
C THR A 67 11.91 9.93 -22.10
N TYR A 68 12.99 10.63 -22.45
CA TYR A 68 13.72 11.48 -21.51
C TYR A 68 14.01 12.85 -22.09
N GLN A 69 13.71 13.88 -21.31
CA GLN A 69 14.21 15.24 -21.52
C GLN A 69 14.83 15.78 -20.23
N PRO A 70 15.90 16.57 -20.30
CA PRO A 70 16.42 17.27 -19.13
C PRO A 70 15.35 18.20 -18.54
N PRO A 71 15.05 18.11 -17.23
CA PRO A 71 14.07 18.98 -16.62
C PRO A 71 14.60 20.41 -16.50
N GLN A 72 13.73 21.40 -16.66
CA GLN A 72 14.09 22.78 -16.31
C GLN A 72 14.26 22.90 -14.80
N VAL A 73 15.41 23.44 -14.39
CA VAL A 73 15.88 23.44 -13.00
C VAL A 73 14.89 24.12 -12.05
N ASP A 74 14.33 25.27 -12.43
CA ASP A 74 13.43 26.05 -11.58
C ASP A 74 12.12 25.29 -11.29
N TYR A 75 11.47 24.76 -12.33
CA TYR A 75 10.23 23.99 -12.19
C TYR A 75 10.44 22.69 -11.42
N TYR A 76 11.57 22.02 -11.65
CA TYR A 76 11.92 20.80 -10.92
C TYR A 76 12.18 21.08 -9.43
N LEU A 77 12.82 22.22 -9.10
CA LEU A 77 13.03 22.63 -7.71
C LEU A 77 11.69 22.85 -6.99
N TYR A 78 10.70 23.47 -7.63
CA TYR A 78 9.36 23.60 -7.04
C TYR A 78 8.69 22.23 -6.82
N ALA A 79 8.88 21.27 -7.73
CA ALA A 79 8.37 19.90 -7.55
C ALA A 79 9.04 19.17 -6.38
N LEU A 80 10.35 19.33 -6.18
CA LEU A 80 11.07 18.80 -5.02
C LEU A 80 10.55 19.42 -3.71
N VAL A 81 10.30 20.73 -3.69
CA VAL A 81 9.70 21.42 -2.53
C VAL A 81 8.29 20.87 -2.26
N ALA A 82 7.46 20.67 -3.30
CA ALA A 82 6.14 20.08 -3.16
C ALA A 82 6.18 18.66 -2.59
N MET A 83 7.12 17.83 -3.05
CA MET A 83 7.36 16.49 -2.49
C MET A 83 7.72 16.55 -1.00
N VAL A 84 8.64 17.43 -0.60
CA VAL A 84 9.06 17.59 0.80
C VAL A 84 7.90 18.10 1.66
N LEU A 85 7.08 19.01 1.14
CA LEU A 85 5.89 19.51 1.80
C LEU A 85 4.89 18.37 2.06
N VAL A 86 4.58 17.56 1.05
CA VAL A 86 3.72 16.37 1.19
C VAL A 86 4.28 15.43 2.24
N ALA A 87 5.57 15.13 2.18
CA ALA A 87 6.21 14.29 3.17
C ALA A 87 6.02 14.86 4.57
N SER A 88 6.24 16.18 4.78
CA SER A 88 6.09 16.80 6.10
C SER A 88 4.71 16.57 6.75
N GLN A 89 3.65 16.39 5.95
CA GLN A 89 2.28 16.14 6.43
C GLN A 89 2.03 14.68 6.82
N LEU A 90 2.78 13.72 6.27
CA LEU A 90 2.62 12.29 6.56
C LEU A 90 2.86 11.97 8.05
N PRO A 91 2.18 10.94 8.60
CA PRO A 91 2.44 10.45 9.95
C PRO A 91 3.92 10.10 10.13
N LYS A 92 4.56 10.68 11.16
CA LYS A 92 5.99 10.43 11.45
C LYS A 92 6.25 8.96 11.76
N ARG A 93 5.32 8.32 12.47
CA ARG A 93 5.33 6.90 12.82
C ARG A 93 4.16 6.19 12.16
N ILE A 94 4.38 4.94 11.80
CA ILE A 94 3.35 4.05 11.28
C ILE A 94 2.70 3.38 12.49
N GLU A 95 1.57 3.94 12.93
CA GLU A 95 0.80 3.47 14.08
C GLU A 95 -0.57 2.91 13.68
N THR A 96 -1.02 3.21 12.46
CA THR A 96 -2.27 2.74 11.87
C THR A 96 -2.02 2.11 10.51
N VAL A 97 -2.98 1.31 10.05
CA VAL A 97 -2.90 0.68 8.72
C VAL A 97 -3.01 1.75 7.64
N SER A 98 -3.87 2.75 7.83
CA SER A 98 -3.94 3.90 6.93
C SER A 98 -2.60 4.62 6.79
N ALA A 99 -1.83 4.80 7.87
CA ALA A 99 -0.51 5.41 7.80
C ALA A 99 0.46 4.58 6.95
N PHE A 100 0.39 3.24 7.05
CA PHE A 100 1.18 2.34 6.21
C PHE A 100 0.81 2.49 4.72
N VAL A 101 -0.49 2.47 4.40
CA VAL A 101 -0.98 2.64 3.02
C VAL A 101 -0.58 4.02 2.47
N LEU A 102 -0.74 5.09 3.24
CA LEU A 102 -0.34 6.44 2.84
C LEU A 102 1.16 6.54 2.51
N TRP A 103 2.02 5.89 3.28
CA TRP A 103 3.46 5.86 2.99
C TRP A 103 3.77 5.06 1.72
N LEU A 104 3.12 3.92 1.49
CA LEU A 104 3.30 3.16 0.25
C LEU A 104 2.85 3.96 -0.97
N LEU A 105 1.65 4.56 -0.93
CA LEU A 105 1.14 5.41 -2.01
C LEU A 105 2.05 6.61 -2.25
N PHE A 106 2.50 7.27 -1.17
CA PHE A 106 3.42 8.40 -1.27
C PHE A 106 4.66 8.02 -2.07
N LEU A 107 5.28 6.90 -1.70
CA LEU A 107 6.55 6.50 -2.28
C LEU A 107 6.41 5.95 -3.70
N ALA A 108 5.46 5.05 -3.95
CA ALA A 108 5.36 4.30 -5.20
C ALA A 108 4.50 4.99 -6.28
N ALA A 109 3.58 5.87 -5.91
CA ALA A 109 2.73 6.57 -6.86
C ALA A 109 2.95 8.09 -6.84
N ILE A 110 2.84 8.72 -5.67
CA ILE A 110 2.78 10.18 -5.58
C ILE A 110 4.12 10.85 -5.87
N VAL A 111 5.24 10.37 -5.31
CA VAL A 111 6.56 10.92 -5.63
C VAL A 111 6.88 10.79 -7.13
N PRO A 112 6.71 9.62 -7.78
CA PRO A 112 6.84 9.52 -9.23
C PRO A 112 5.90 10.47 -9.99
N SER A 113 4.63 10.58 -9.61
CA SER A 113 3.67 11.50 -10.24
C SER A 113 4.00 12.99 -10.06
N ILE A 114 4.77 13.36 -9.03
CA ILE A 114 5.25 14.73 -8.82
C ILE A 114 6.53 14.98 -9.63
N LEU A 115 7.46 14.03 -9.68
CA LEU A 115 8.80 14.29 -10.23
C LEU A 115 8.91 13.96 -11.72
N MET A 116 8.36 12.83 -12.17
CA MET A 116 8.55 12.34 -13.53
C MET A 116 7.97 13.22 -14.64
N PRO A 117 6.83 13.93 -14.48
CA PRO A 117 6.33 14.87 -15.48
C PRO A 117 7.38 15.85 -16.03
N HIS A 118 8.38 16.21 -15.23
CA HIS A 118 9.41 17.19 -15.60
C HIS A 118 10.47 16.63 -16.56
N TYR A 119 10.65 15.31 -16.61
CA TYR A 119 11.75 14.70 -17.37
C TYR A 119 11.34 13.54 -18.27
N THR A 120 10.04 13.24 -18.38
CA THR A 120 9.54 12.25 -19.36
C THR A 120 9.43 12.85 -20.76
N GLY A 121 8.95 14.09 -20.92
CA GLY A 121 8.78 14.69 -22.25
C GLY A 121 7.33 14.78 -22.75
N TYR A 122 6.37 14.27 -21.98
CA TYR A 122 4.96 14.30 -22.37
C TYR A 122 4.25 15.62 -22.05
N LEU A 123 4.78 16.41 -21.11
CA LEU A 123 4.17 17.64 -20.64
C LEU A 123 5.11 18.83 -20.86
N SER A 124 4.52 19.99 -21.14
CA SER A 124 5.26 21.25 -21.10
C SER A 124 5.75 21.53 -19.67
N GLU A 125 6.78 22.36 -19.52
CA GLU A 125 7.36 22.70 -18.20
C GLU A 125 6.29 23.24 -17.22
N LYS A 126 5.36 24.06 -17.74
CA LYS A 126 4.26 24.63 -16.96
C LYS A 126 3.22 23.58 -16.57
N ASP A 127 2.86 22.69 -17.49
CA ASP A 127 1.87 21.64 -17.23
C ASP A 127 2.43 20.56 -16.30
N ALA A 128 3.73 20.27 -16.39
CA ALA A 128 4.45 19.41 -15.47
C ALA A 128 4.43 19.99 -14.04
N LEU A 129 4.68 21.30 -13.89
CA LEU A 129 4.56 21.97 -12.59
C LEU A 129 3.11 21.96 -12.08
N ALA A 130 2.13 22.31 -12.92
CA ALA A 130 0.71 22.30 -12.53
C ALA A 130 0.28 20.90 -12.07
N THR A 131 0.70 19.87 -12.79
CA THR A 131 0.50 18.46 -12.43
C THR A 131 1.10 18.15 -11.07
N SER A 132 2.36 18.53 -10.86
CA SER A 132 3.10 18.32 -9.61
C SER A 132 2.40 18.94 -8.41
N LEU A 133 1.99 20.20 -8.54
CA LEU A 133 1.32 20.95 -7.48
C LEU A 133 -0.08 20.42 -7.21
N GLY A 134 -0.84 20.06 -8.25
CA GLY A 134 -2.18 19.49 -8.10
C GLY A 134 -2.15 18.11 -7.44
N VAL A 135 -1.25 17.23 -7.86
CA VAL A 135 -1.01 15.91 -7.22
C VAL A 135 -0.61 16.09 -5.76
N ALA A 136 0.34 16.98 -5.48
CA ALA A 136 0.80 17.29 -4.12
C ALA A 136 -0.34 17.85 -3.24
N PHE A 137 -1.14 18.77 -3.77
CA PHE A 137 -2.27 19.36 -3.08
C PHE A 137 -3.33 18.33 -2.71
N VAL A 138 -3.78 17.51 -3.67
CA VAL A 138 -4.79 16.48 -3.43
C VAL A 138 -4.28 15.44 -2.45
N PHE A 139 -3.03 14.99 -2.58
CA PHE A 139 -2.50 14.01 -1.63
C PHE A 139 -2.29 14.61 -0.23
N CYS A 140 -1.90 15.89 -0.11
CA CYS A 140 -1.91 16.60 1.17
C CYS A 140 -3.32 16.63 1.78
N MET A 141 -4.34 16.93 0.99
CA MET A 141 -5.74 16.89 1.41
C MET A 141 -6.11 15.49 1.95
N VAL A 142 -5.77 14.43 1.22
CA VAL A 142 -6.01 13.04 1.66
C VAL A 142 -5.34 12.78 3.03
N VAL A 143 -4.06 13.12 3.17
CA VAL A 143 -3.31 12.91 4.41
C VAL A 143 -3.94 13.68 5.58
N VAL A 144 -4.30 14.95 5.39
CA VAL A 144 -4.92 15.79 6.44
C VAL A 144 -6.28 15.24 6.84
N LEU A 145 -7.11 14.86 5.87
CA LEU A 145 -8.46 14.35 6.14
C LEU A 145 -8.42 12.97 6.81
N VAL A 146 -7.52 12.06 6.42
CA VAL A 146 -7.36 10.77 7.10
C VAL A 146 -6.85 10.94 8.53
N ARG A 147 -5.97 11.91 8.78
CA ARG A 147 -5.41 12.18 10.11
C ARG A 147 -6.40 12.74 11.13
N ARG A 148 -7.56 13.27 10.70
CA ARG A 148 -8.58 13.76 11.63
C ARG A 148 -9.08 12.60 12.48
N ARG A 149 -8.69 12.59 13.75
CA ARG A 149 -9.02 11.54 14.72
C ARG A 149 -10.44 11.74 15.21
N GLU A 150 -11.38 11.06 14.56
CA GLU A 150 -12.64 10.72 15.19
C GLU A 150 -12.40 9.51 16.12
N PRO A 151 -13.08 9.40 17.28
CA PRO A 151 -13.05 8.18 18.07
C PRO A 151 -13.42 7.01 17.16
N ALA A 152 -12.46 6.13 16.89
CA ALA A 152 -12.68 5.03 15.97
C ALA A 152 -13.60 4.01 16.63
N VAL A 153 -14.90 4.11 16.36
CA VAL A 153 -15.85 3.06 16.75
C VAL A 153 -15.49 1.82 15.92
N PRO A 154 -15.06 0.71 16.55
CA PRO A 154 -14.62 -0.48 15.82
C PRO A 154 -15.71 -0.95 14.87
N LEU A 155 -15.35 -1.30 13.64
CA LEU A 155 -16.29 -1.80 12.64
C LEU A 155 -16.07 -3.31 12.45
N GLY A 156 -17.14 -4.09 12.34
CA GLY A 156 -17.08 -5.55 12.20
C GLY A 156 -17.35 -6.32 13.50
N ALA A 157 -17.74 -7.59 13.35
CA ALA A 157 -18.13 -8.47 14.44
C ALA A 157 -16.93 -9.20 15.06
N GLU A 158 -16.95 -9.39 16.37
CA GLU A 158 -16.01 -10.27 17.07
C GLU A 158 -16.43 -11.73 16.82
N LEU A 159 -15.77 -12.38 15.86
CA LEU A 159 -16.02 -13.78 15.57
C LEU A 159 -15.16 -14.66 16.48
N PRO A 160 -15.71 -15.78 17.01
CA PRO A 160 -14.89 -16.80 17.65
C PRO A 160 -13.79 -17.26 16.69
N THR A 161 -12.57 -17.45 17.19
CA THR A 161 -11.39 -17.78 16.37
C THR A 161 -11.65 -18.93 15.39
N ASN A 162 -12.37 -19.97 15.81
CA ASN A 162 -12.68 -21.11 14.95
C ASN A 162 -13.66 -20.75 13.82
N VAL A 163 -14.67 -19.92 14.10
CA VAL A 163 -15.63 -19.45 13.10
C VAL A 163 -14.93 -18.53 12.09
N PHE A 164 -14.07 -17.64 12.56
CA PHE A 164 -13.25 -16.80 11.69
C PHE A 164 -12.38 -17.63 10.73
N TRP A 165 -11.64 -18.60 11.26
CA TRP A 165 -10.79 -19.47 10.43
C TRP A 165 -11.59 -20.35 9.48
N LEU A 166 -12.74 -20.87 9.91
CA LEU A 166 -13.66 -21.63 9.06
C LEU A 166 -14.18 -20.76 7.92
N ALA A 167 -14.59 -19.52 8.19
CA ALA A 167 -15.04 -18.59 7.17
C ALA A 167 -13.92 -18.20 6.20
N LEU A 168 -12.72 -17.86 6.72
CA LEU A 168 -11.58 -17.46 5.89
C LEU A 168 -11.13 -18.61 4.97
N ILE A 169 -10.96 -19.81 5.51
CA ILE A 169 -10.58 -20.99 4.73
C ILE A 169 -11.72 -21.43 3.81
N GLY A 170 -12.97 -21.35 4.26
CA GLY A 170 -14.15 -21.68 3.45
C GLY A 170 -14.25 -20.77 2.22
N VAL A 171 -14.15 -19.45 2.39
CA VAL A 171 -14.13 -18.49 1.28
C VAL A 171 -12.95 -18.74 0.34
N SER A 172 -11.77 -19.00 0.91
CA SER A 172 -10.58 -19.35 0.11
C SER A 172 -10.78 -20.64 -0.69
N LEU A 173 -11.39 -21.67 -0.09
CA LEU A 173 -11.62 -22.95 -0.75
C LEU A 173 -12.66 -22.81 -1.86
N VAL A 174 -13.76 -22.11 -1.60
CA VAL A 174 -14.78 -21.82 -2.62
C VAL A 174 -14.18 -21.02 -3.78
N SER A 175 -13.35 -20.02 -3.48
CA SER A 175 -12.61 -19.25 -4.49
C SER A 175 -11.76 -20.16 -5.37
N TYR A 176 -10.95 -21.05 -4.78
CA TYR A 176 -10.17 -22.03 -5.54
C TYR A 176 -11.03 -22.99 -6.36
N LEU A 177 -12.13 -23.51 -5.81
CA LEU A 177 -13.04 -24.41 -6.52
C LEU A 177 -13.61 -23.72 -7.76
N VAL A 178 -14.07 -22.47 -7.64
CA VAL A 178 -14.58 -21.70 -8.77
C VAL A 178 -13.48 -21.45 -9.81
N VAL A 179 -12.31 -20.95 -9.38
CA VAL A 179 -11.17 -20.67 -10.27
C VAL A 179 -10.74 -21.91 -11.04
N PHE A 180 -10.52 -23.03 -10.35
CA PHE A 180 -10.04 -24.26 -10.97
C PHE A 180 -11.12 -25.03 -11.73
N SER A 181 -12.40 -24.85 -11.40
CA SER A 181 -13.49 -25.38 -12.24
C SER A 181 -13.60 -24.64 -13.59
N SER A 182 -13.15 -23.38 -13.64
CA SER A 182 -13.25 -22.55 -14.84
C SER A 182 -11.99 -22.64 -15.72
N ILE A 183 -10.80 -22.57 -15.12
CA ILE A 183 -9.52 -22.50 -15.85
C ILE A 183 -8.80 -23.87 -15.87
N GLY A 184 -9.19 -24.80 -15.00
CA GLY A 184 -8.45 -26.03 -14.75
C GLY A 184 -7.29 -25.81 -13.78
N VAL A 185 -6.60 -26.92 -13.46
CA VAL A 185 -5.37 -26.90 -12.65
C VAL A 185 -4.21 -27.31 -13.55
N SER A 186 -3.26 -26.40 -13.75
CA SER A 186 -1.98 -26.70 -14.37
C SER A 186 -0.88 -26.62 -13.32
N LEU A 187 -0.11 -27.70 -13.17
CA LEU A 187 1.09 -27.77 -12.32
C LEU A 187 2.33 -27.91 -13.21
N ASN A 188 2.52 -26.94 -14.10
CA ASN A 188 3.72 -26.90 -14.91
C ASN A 188 4.75 -26.05 -14.15
N ALA A 189 6.00 -26.51 -14.10
CA ALA A 189 7.11 -25.69 -13.63
C ALA A 189 7.41 -24.63 -14.72
N VAL A 190 6.52 -23.63 -14.84
CA VAL A 190 6.64 -22.56 -15.83
C VAL A 190 7.91 -21.79 -15.49
N SER A 191 8.91 -21.93 -16.35
CA SER A 191 10.12 -21.13 -16.29
C SER A 191 9.73 -19.65 -16.30
N LEU A 192 10.50 -18.76 -15.67
CA LEU A 192 10.20 -17.32 -15.71
C LEU A 192 10.22 -16.74 -17.14
N SER A 193 10.66 -17.50 -18.15
CA SER A 193 10.69 -17.17 -19.58
C SER A 193 9.44 -17.59 -20.35
N ASP A 194 8.85 -18.77 -20.08
CA ASP A 194 7.72 -19.33 -20.87
C ASP A 194 6.34 -18.86 -20.36
N VAL A 195 6.32 -17.68 -19.75
CA VAL A 195 5.16 -17.12 -19.05
C VAL A 195 4.10 -16.58 -20.02
N TYR A 196 4.48 -16.30 -21.26
CA TYR A 196 3.58 -15.68 -22.24
C TYR A 196 2.53 -16.67 -22.76
N ASP A 197 2.93 -17.89 -23.11
CA ASP A 197 2.01 -18.94 -23.58
C ASP A 197 0.96 -19.27 -22.51
N VAL A 198 1.39 -19.40 -21.26
CA VAL A 198 0.51 -19.63 -20.10
C VAL A 198 -0.48 -18.48 -19.89
N ARG A 199 -0.10 -17.25 -20.22
CA ARG A 199 -1.01 -16.09 -20.12
C ARG A 199 -2.02 -16.04 -21.25
N GLU A 200 -1.62 -16.44 -22.45
CA GLU A 200 -2.56 -16.56 -23.56
C GLU A 200 -3.58 -17.65 -23.30
N GLU A 201 -3.13 -18.82 -22.82
CA GLU A 201 -4.01 -19.90 -22.37
C GLU A 201 -4.93 -19.46 -21.23
N TYR A 202 -4.39 -18.76 -20.22
CA TYR A 202 -5.20 -18.20 -19.14
C TYR A 202 -6.24 -17.19 -19.65
N ALA A 203 -5.85 -16.28 -20.56
CA ALA A 203 -6.75 -15.29 -21.13
C ALA A 203 -7.86 -15.93 -21.95
N ALA A 204 -7.54 -16.97 -22.72
CA ALA A 204 -8.51 -17.76 -23.47
C ALA A 204 -9.45 -18.54 -22.54
N ALA A 205 -8.90 -19.23 -21.53
CA ALA A 205 -9.65 -19.99 -20.55
C ALA A 205 -10.56 -19.11 -19.67
N LEU A 206 -10.18 -17.85 -19.46
CA LEU A 206 -11.02 -16.92 -18.72
C LEU A 206 -12.37 -16.71 -19.42
N GLY A 207 -12.43 -16.82 -20.75
CA GLY A 207 -13.66 -16.74 -21.54
C GLY A 207 -14.48 -15.46 -21.29
N GLY A 208 -13.85 -14.38 -20.82
CA GLY A 208 -14.53 -13.15 -20.39
C GLY A 208 -15.20 -13.20 -19.01
N SER A 209 -15.04 -14.29 -18.25
CA SER A 209 -15.58 -14.44 -16.88
C SER A 209 -14.92 -13.47 -15.90
N THR A 210 -15.59 -12.33 -15.71
CA THR A 210 -15.12 -11.25 -14.83
C THR A 210 -15.04 -11.70 -13.37
N LEU A 211 -15.93 -12.60 -12.95
CA LEU A 211 -15.94 -13.17 -11.60
C LEU A 211 -14.65 -13.95 -11.29
N VAL A 212 -14.19 -14.78 -12.24
CA VAL A 212 -12.98 -15.60 -12.06
C VAL A 212 -11.74 -14.72 -11.95
N ALA A 213 -11.63 -13.67 -12.79
CA ALA A 213 -10.54 -12.68 -12.67
C ALA A 213 -10.52 -12.00 -11.29
N TYR A 214 -11.69 -11.66 -10.74
CA TYR A 214 -11.77 -11.05 -9.42
C TYR A 214 -11.38 -12.02 -8.30
N LEU A 215 -11.83 -13.27 -8.37
CA LEU A 215 -11.48 -14.30 -7.39
C LEU A 215 -9.99 -14.64 -7.41
N VAL A 216 -9.37 -14.76 -8.60
CA VAL A 216 -7.92 -14.96 -8.73
C VAL A 216 -7.15 -13.85 -8.02
N ASN A 217 -7.51 -12.58 -8.28
CA ASN A 217 -6.85 -11.45 -7.65
C ASN A 217 -7.12 -11.35 -6.15
N ALA A 218 -8.36 -11.59 -5.70
CA ALA A 218 -8.70 -11.62 -4.28
C ALA A 218 -7.94 -12.73 -3.53
N GLN A 219 -7.80 -13.90 -4.16
CA GLN A 219 -7.07 -15.03 -3.61
C GLN A 219 -5.57 -14.72 -3.48
N ALA A 220 -4.96 -14.25 -4.57
CA ALA A 220 -3.53 -13.98 -4.65
C ALA A 220 -3.08 -12.77 -3.82
N ASN A 221 -3.88 -11.70 -3.78
CA ASN A 221 -3.49 -10.42 -3.17
C ASN A 221 -4.00 -10.24 -1.74
N VAL A 222 -5.00 -11.01 -1.31
CA VAL A 222 -5.63 -10.83 0.02
C VAL A 222 -5.77 -12.14 0.80
N LEU A 223 -6.47 -13.14 0.29
CA LEU A 223 -6.82 -14.33 1.09
C LEU A 223 -5.57 -15.15 1.45
N ASN A 224 -4.72 -15.48 0.47
CA ASN A 224 -3.46 -16.17 0.75
C ASN A 224 -2.55 -15.33 1.67
N PRO A 225 -2.31 -14.03 1.40
CA PRO A 225 -1.57 -13.14 2.31
C PRO A 225 -2.12 -13.09 3.74
N ALA A 226 -3.44 -13.02 3.89
CA ALA A 226 -4.09 -13.01 5.18
C ALA A 226 -3.89 -14.33 5.92
N ILE A 227 -4.10 -15.47 5.25
CA ILE A 227 -3.86 -16.80 5.83
C ILE A 227 -2.40 -16.95 6.25
N ILE A 228 -1.44 -16.50 5.44
CA ILE A 228 -0.01 -16.53 5.77
C ILE A 228 0.27 -15.65 6.99
N ALA A 229 -0.14 -14.38 6.98
CA ALA A 229 0.16 -13.44 8.06
C ALA A 229 -0.50 -13.84 9.39
N LEU A 230 -1.78 -14.21 9.36
CA LEU A 230 -2.53 -14.69 10.54
C LEU A 230 -2.04 -16.07 10.99
N GLY A 231 -1.68 -16.95 10.06
CA GLY A 231 -1.14 -18.27 10.35
C GLY A 231 0.20 -18.20 11.07
N CYS A 232 1.09 -17.31 10.64
CA CYS A 232 2.35 -16.99 11.34
C CYS A 232 2.10 -16.46 12.76
N LEU A 233 1.14 -15.53 12.92
CA LEU A 233 0.81 -14.97 14.23
C LEU A 233 0.22 -16.01 15.19
N THR A 234 -0.69 -16.85 14.69
CA THR A 234 -1.41 -17.87 15.48
C THR A 234 -0.68 -19.22 15.53
N ARG A 235 0.52 -19.32 14.95
CA ARG A 235 1.33 -20.54 14.82
C ARG A 235 0.63 -21.72 14.11
N ARG A 236 -0.33 -21.42 13.22
CA ARG A 236 -1.04 -22.42 12.40
C ARG A 236 -0.26 -22.69 11.11
N TRP A 237 0.90 -23.33 11.24
CA TRP A 237 1.84 -23.56 10.13
C TRP A 237 1.25 -24.39 8.98
N TRP A 238 0.28 -25.27 9.27
CA TRP A 238 -0.44 -26.00 8.22
C TRP A 238 -1.19 -25.05 7.28
N ALA A 239 -1.82 -23.99 7.80
CA ALA A 239 -2.56 -23.02 7.01
C ALA A 239 -1.61 -22.15 6.18
N VAL A 240 -0.45 -21.80 6.76
CA VAL A 240 0.65 -21.13 6.04
C VAL A 240 1.12 -22.00 4.87
N GLY A 241 1.38 -23.28 5.10
CA GLY A 241 1.78 -24.23 4.07
C GLY A 241 0.75 -24.34 2.94
N LEU A 242 -0.54 -24.44 3.27
CA LEU A 242 -1.61 -24.49 2.28
C LEU A 242 -1.72 -23.19 1.45
N ALA A 243 -1.62 -22.03 2.08
CA ALA A 243 -1.68 -20.76 1.37
C ALA A 243 -0.44 -20.53 0.49
N LEU A 244 0.75 -20.97 0.92
CA LEU A 244 1.96 -20.96 0.10
C LEU A 244 1.82 -21.87 -1.12
N ALA A 245 1.35 -23.11 -0.91
CA ALA A 245 1.07 -24.04 -2.01
C ALA A 245 0.05 -23.45 -2.97
N GLY A 246 -1.06 -22.89 -2.46
CA GLY A 246 -2.08 -22.22 -3.26
C GLY A 246 -1.53 -21.03 -4.07
N GLN A 247 -0.61 -20.23 -3.50
CA GLN A 247 0.04 -19.14 -4.23
C GLN A 247 0.89 -19.67 -5.39
N LEU A 248 1.62 -20.78 -5.19
CA LEU A 248 2.41 -21.43 -6.24
C LEU A 248 1.52 -22.00 -7.34
N VAL A 249 0.40 -22.64 -6.98
CA VAL A 249 -0.58 -23.14 -7.96
C VAL A 249 -1.18 -22.00 -8.77
N LEU A 250 -1.60 -20.90 -8.13
CA LEU A 250 -2.10 -19.72 -8.86
C LEU A 250 -1.05 -19.14 -9.79
N TYR A 251 0.21 -19.07 -9.37
CA TYR A 251 1.27 -18.63 -10.26
C TYR A 251 1.41 -19.56 -11.47
N SER A 252 1.44 -20.87 -11.24
CA SER A 252 1.52 -21.89 -12.30
C SER A 252 0.35 -21.78 -13.29
N SER A 253 -0.86 -21.49 -12.81
CA SER A 253 -2.06 -21.39 -13.66
C SER A 253 -2.29 -20.02 -14.31
N THR A 254 -1.65 -18.96 -13.84
CA THR A 254 -1.87 -17.58 -14.37
C THR A 254 -0.65 -16.97 -15.04
N GLY A 255 0.56 -17.49 -14.77
CA GLY A 255 1.81 -16.88 -15.24
C GLY A 255 2.07 -15.47 -14.68
N PHE A 256 1.30 -14.97 -13.71
CA PHE A 256 1.54 -13.63 -13.17
C PHE A 256 2.67 -13.64 -12.15
N LYS A 257 3.86 -13.17 -12.55
CA LYS A 257 5.04 -13.03 -11.66
C LYS A 257 4.74 -12.25 -10.38
N THR A 258 3.82 -11.29 -10.44
CA THR A 258 3.36 -10.50 -9.28
C THR A 258 2.73 -11.37 -8.20
N THR A 259 2.09 -12.49 -8.56
CA THR A 259 1.55 -13.48 -7.62
C THR A 259 2.66 -14.07 -6.74
N LEU A 260 3.85 -14.35 -7.27
CA LEU A 260 4.96 -14.83 -6.44
C LEU A 260 5.61 -13.71 -5.61
N MET A 261 5.69 -12.50 -6.16
CA MET A 261 6.30 -11.35 -5.46
C MET A 261 5.55 -10.93 -4.20
N VAL A 262 4.33 -11.42 -4.01
CA VAL A 262 3.57 -11.26 -2.76
C VAL A 262 4.28 -11.86 -1.55
N LEU A 263 4.94 -13.02 -1.71
CA LEU A 263 5.60 -13.74 -0.63
C LEU A 263 6.76 -12.95 0.00
N PRO A 264 7.76 -12.45 -0.78
CA PRO A 264 8.81 -11.62 -0.21
C PRO A 264 8.27 -10.30 0.34
N ALA A 265 7.22 -9.71 -0.27
CA ALA A 265 6.61 -8.48 0.25
C ALA A 265 6.03 -8.67 1.66
N ILE A 266 5.27 -9.75 1.89
CA ILE A 266 4.75 -10.09 3.22
C ILE A 266 5.89 -10.31 4.21
N LEU A 267 6.90 -11.08 3.81
CA LEU A 267 8.05 -11.38 4.68
C LEU A 267 8.78 -10.11 5.10
N VAL A 268 9.05 -9.19 4.16
CA VAL A 268 9.69 -7.90 4.45
C VAL A 268 8.86 -7.09 5.46
N VAL A 269 7.54 -7.04 5.29
CA VAL A 269 6.65 -6.33 6.23
C VAL A 269 6.69 -6.99 7.62
N LEU A 270 6.59 -8.32 7.71
CA LEU A 270 6.63 -9.03 8.98
C LEU A 270 7.99 -8.86 9.68
N LEU A 271 9.10 -8.93 8.94
CA LEU A 271 10.46 -8.71 9.46
C LEU A 271 10.65 -7.27 9.95
N LEU A 272 10.17 -6.28 9.18
CA LEU A 272 10.21 -4.87 9.60
C LEU A 272 9.59 -4.70 10.99
N TYR A 273 8.39 -5.23 11.20
CA TYR A 273 7.70 -5.12 12.47
C TYR A 273 8.25 -6.05 13.57
N ARG A 274 8.98 -7.11 13.21
CA ARG A 274 9.68 -7.99 14.17
C ARG A 274 10.82 -7.27 14.88
N TYR A 275 11.49 -6.33 14.20
CA TYR A 275 12.59 -5.55 14.75
C TYR A 275 12.17 -4.15 15.20
N VAL A 276 11.09 -3.59 14.64
CA VAL A 276 10.64 -2.23 14.95
C VAL A 276 9.12 -2.19 15.15
N SER A 277 8.66 -2.07 16.40
CA SER A 277 7.23 -2.14 16.72
C SER A 277 6.40 -0.98 16.16
N ARG A 278 7.01 0.20 15.99
CA ARG A 278 6.38 1.43 15.45
C ARG A 278 7.37 2.15 14.53
N PRO A 279 7.58 1.65 13.30
CA PRO A 279 8.60 2.18 12.42
C PRO A 279 8.31 3.64 12.10
N PHE A 280 9.37 4.44 12.08
CA PHE A 280 9.29 5.76 11.49
C PHE A 280 9.13 5.60 9.98
N GLY A 281 8.28 6.42 9.36
CA GLY A 281 8.03 6.29 7.92
C GLY A 281 9.29 6.49 7.05
N VAL A 282 10.31 7.17 7.59
CA VAL A 282 11.64 7.30 6.98
C VAL A 282 12.33 5.94 6.72
N ILE A 283 11.99 4.89 7.48
CA ILE A 283 12.51 3.54 7.24
C ILE A 283 12.03 2.99 5.90
N LEU A 284 10.79 3.32 5.47
CA LEU A 284 10.28 2.92 4.16
C LEU A 284 10.99 3.67 3.03
N VAL A 285 11.30 4.96 3.24
CA VAL A 285 12.13 5.74 2.30
C VAL A 285 13.51 5.10 2.15
N ALA A 286 14.18 4.79 3.26
CA ALA A 286 15.48 4.13 3.26
C ALA A 286 15.41 2.74 2.60
N GLY A 287 14.33 1.98 2.83
CA GLY A 287 14.10 0.70 2.18
C GLY A 287 14.01 0.80 0.66
N ILE A 288 13.28 1.79 0.15
CA ILE A 288 13.18 2.02 -1.31
C ILE A 288 14.51 2.48 -1.89
N VAL A 289 15.21 3.40 -1.22
CA VAL A 289 16.57 3.81 -1.62
C VAL A 289 17.50 2.59 -1.70
N ALA A 290 17.45 1.71 -0.69
CA ALA A 290 18.23 0.47 -0.68
C ALA A 290 17.84 -0.48 -1.82
N VAL A 291 16.54 -0.63 -2.11
CA VAL A 291 16.07 -1.44 -3.25
C VAL A 291 16.59 -0.87 -4.58
N ILE A 292 16.49 0.44 -4.81
CA ILE A 292 16.99 1.06 -6.05
C ILE A 292 18.50 0.83 -6.20
N CYS A 293 19.28 1.10 -5.16
CA CYS A 293 20.72 0.87 -5.17
C CYS A 293 21.08 -0.61 -5.39
N ALA A 294 20.39 -1.52 -4.71
CA ALA A 294 20.64 -2.96 -4.83
C ALA A 294 20.26 -3.49 -6.22
N SER A 295 19.10 -3.07 -6.76
CA SER A 295 18.68 -3.40 -8.12
C SER A 295 19.69 -2.93 -9.14
N TRP A 296 20.14 -1.67 -9.02
CA TRP A 296 21.12 -1.12 -9.93
C TRP A 296 22.47 -1.83 -9.84
N LEU A 297 22.99 -2.06 -8.62
CA LEU A 297 24.25 -2.77 -8.43
C LEU A 297 24.19 -4.20 -9.01
N LEU A 298 23.09 -4.91 -8.80
CA LEU A 298 22.91 -6.27 -9.31
C LEU A 298 22.89 -6.31 -10.84
N ASP A 299 22.22 -5.36 -11.46
CA ASP A 299 22.13 -5.26 -12.93
C ASP A 299 23.48 -4.89 -13.55
N VAL A 300 24.25 -3.99 -12.93
CA VAL A 300 25.62 -3.66 -13.35
C VAL A 300 26.56 -4.87 -13.26
N VAL A 301 26.42 -5.68 -12.21
CA VAL A 301 27.24 -6.90 -12.04
C VAL A 301 26.83 -7.99 -13.04
N ARG A 302 25.57 -8.04 -13.46
CA ARG A 302 25.04 -9.04 -14.41
C ARG A 302 25.11 -8.64 -15.87
N ASP A 303 25.39 -7.36 -16.15
CA ASP A 303 25.29 -6.78 -17.48
C ASP A 303 23.89 -6.96 -18.11
N ASP A 304 22.84 -6.81 -17.29
CA ASP A 304 21.44 -6.87 -17.70
C ASP A 304 20.62 -5.72 -17.07
N ASN A 305 19.30 -5.69 -17.29
CA ASN A 305 18.41 -4.70 -16.67
C ASN A 305 17.21 -5.34 -15.94
N VAL A 306 17.30 -6.63 -15.61
CA VAL A 306 16.15 -7.45 -15.21
C VAL A 306 15.65 -7.03 -13.83
N VAL A 307 16.56 -6.77 -12.87
CA VAL A 307 16.17 -6.46 -11.49
C VAL A 307 15.65 -5.03 -11.38
N THR A 308 16.29 -4.07 -12.05
CA THR A 308 15.83 -2.68 -12.13
C THR A 308 14.48 -2.61 -12.84
N SER A 309 14.31 -3.34 -13.94
CA SER A 309 13.03 -3.46 -14.64
C SER A 309 11.91 -4.00 -13.74
N LEU A 310 12.20 -5.02 -12.93
CA LEU A 310 11.23 -5.65 -12.06
C LEU A 310 10.86 -4.80 -10.84
N PHE A 311 11.83 -4.19 -10.16
CA PHE A 311 11.62 -3.52 -8.88
C PHE A 311 11.54 -2.00 -8.97
N VAL A 312 12.35 -1.38 -9.81
CA VAL A 312 12.42 0.10 -9.90
C VAL A 312 11.47 0.59 -10.98
N ARG A 313 11.62 0.10 -12.22
CA ARG A 313 10.77 0.53 -13.33
C ARG A 313 9.31 0.23 -13.04
N ARG A 314 8.97 -1.04 -12.77
CA ARG A 314 7.57 -1.46 -12.63
C ARG A 314 6.83 -0.82 -11.46
N PHE A 315 7.49 -0.61 -10.31
CA PHE A 315 6.81 -0.13 -9.10
C PHE A 315 6.97 1.37 -8.87
N LEU A 316 7.96 2.02 -9.46
CA LEU A 316 8.26 3.44 -9.23
C LEU A 316 8.17 4.25 -10.54
N HIS A 317 8.86 3.83 -11.61
CA HIS A 317 8.85 4.62 -12.85
C HIS A 317 7.55 4.51 -13.65
N THR A 318 6.99 3.30 -13.82
CA THR A 318 5.76 3.08 -14.58
C THR A 318 4.61 3.95 -14.04
N PRO A 319 4.31 3.99 -12.72
CA PRO A 319 3.26 4.86 -12.21
C PRO A 319 3.47 6.34 -12.51
N GLY A 320 4.70 6.84 -12.43
CA GLY A 320 5.03 8.24 -12.70
C GLY A 320 4.95 8.58 -14.19
N LEU A 321 5.49 7.72 -15.05
CA LEU A 321 5.38 7.83 -16.50
C LEU A 321 3.91 7.85 -16.95
N LEU A 322 3.12 6.86 -16.50
CA LEU A 322 1.71 6.76 -16.86
C LEU A 322 0.89 7.94 -16.34
N SER A 323 1.29 8.54 -15.21
CA SER A 323 0.69 9.81 -14.79
C SER A 323 0.93 10.89 -15.84
N ALA A 324 2.18 11.12 -16.24
CA ALA A 324 2.50 12.14 -17.23
C ALA A 324 1.75 11.93 -18.57
N ILE A 325 1.70 10.68 -19.05
CA ILE A 325 0.97 10.30 -20.27
C ILE A 325 -0.53 10.59 -20.15
N TYR A 326 -1.17 10.18 -19.04
CA TYR A 326 -2.59 10.42 -18.82
C TYR A 326 -2.92 11.92 -18.69
N PHE A 327 -2.10 12.68 -17.98
CA PHE A 327 -2.28 14.12 -17.87
C PHE A 327 -2.12 14.82 -19.23
N ALA A 328 -1.16 14.39 -20.05
CA ALA A 328 -0.98 14.93 -21.41
C ALA A 328 -2.20 14.63 -22.29
N PHE A 329 -2.59 13.36 -22.38
CA PHE A 329 -3.72 12.94 -23.21
C PHE A 329 -5.04 13.62 -22.79
N PHE A 330 -5.43 13.54 -21.51
CA PHE A 330 -6.73 14.09 -21.07
C PHE A 330 -6.77 15.61 -20.88
N SER A 331 -5.65 16.30 -21.13
CA SER A 331 -5.64 17.76 -21.27
C SER A 331 -6.10 18.20 -22.66
N GLU A 332 -5.95 17.35 -23.67
CA GLU A 332 -6.30 17.64 -25.07
C GLU A 332 -7.54 16.88 -25.54
N TYR A 333 -7.73 15.65 -25.06
CA TYR A 333 -8.81 14.75 -25.47
C TYR A 333 -9.94 14.66 -24.42
N ASP A 334 -11.09 14.16 -24.86
CA ASP A 334 -12.32 14.06 -24.05
C ASP A 334 -12.15 13.19 -22.80
N LYS A 335 -12.74 13.64 -21.69
CA LYS A 335 -12.68 12.85 -20.44
C LYS A 335 -13.69 11.71 -20.49
N VAL A 336 -13.33 10.61 -19.85
CA VAL A 336 -14.10 9.36 -19.92
C VAL A 336 -15.38 9.40 -19.08
N GLN A 337 -15.40 10.20 -18.00
CA GLN A 337 -16.60 10.39 -17.16
C GLN A 337 -17.21 9.07 -16.64
N LEU A 338 -16.39 8.06 -16.33
CA LEU A 338 -16.83 6.74 -15.85
C LEU A 338 -17.79 5.98 -16.80
N SER A 339 -17.89 6.39 -18.07
CA SER A 339 -18.74 5.76 -19.11
C SER A 339 -18.34 4.31 -19.45
N HIS A 340 -17.13 3.87 -19.11
CA HIS A 340 -16.71 2.46 -19.24
C HIS A 340 -17.01 1.62 -17.99
N SER A 341 -17.62 2.21 -16.96
CA SER A 341 -17.81 1.59 -15.65
C SER A 341 -19.25 1.86 -15.15
N ILE A 342 -19.39 2.50 -13.99
CA ILE A 342 -20.67 2.73 -13.34
C ILE A 342 -21.62 3.63 -14.16
N LEU A 343 -21.09 4.49 -15.06
CA LEU A 343 -21.92 5.39 -15.86
C LEU A 343 -22.18 4.89 -17.29
N SER A 344 -21.84 3.63 -17.59
CA SER A 344 -21.96 3.04 -18.94
C SER A 344 -23.38 3.00 -19.50
N GLY A 345 -24.41 3.02 -18.64
CA GLY A 345 -25.80 3.09 -19.09
C GLY A 345 -26.31 4.50 -19.42
N TRP A 346 -25.56 5.55 -19.06
CA TRP A 346 -26.02 6.95 -19.18
C TRP A 346 -25.11 7.82 -20.05
N ILE A 347 -23.82 7.49 -20.13
CA ILE A 347 -22.82 8.25 -20.88
C ILE A 347 -22.17 7.31 -21.87
N GLU A 348 -22.16 7.70 -23.14
CA GLU A 348 -21.48 6.98 -24.20
C GLU A 348 -19.96 7.07 -24.02
N TYR A 349 -19.27 5.96 -24.21
CA TYR A 349 -17.82 5.91 -24.07
C TYR A 349 -17.16 6.54 -25.30
N PRO A 350 -16.27 7.55 -25.14
CA PRO A 350 -15.84 8.40 -26.26
C PRO A 350 -14.74 7.78 -27.15
N TYR A 351 -14.32 6.53 -26.92
CA TYR A 351 -13.20 5.90 -27.61
C TYR A 351 -13.54 4.51 -28.13
N ASP A 352 -12.82 4.04 -29.16
CA ASP A 352 -13.02 2.72 -29.74
C ASP A 352 -12.38 1.60 -28.90
N LEU A 353 -11.24 1.90 -28.26
CA LEU A 353 -10.49 0.97 -27.43
C LEU A 353 -10.78 1.18 -25.95
N LYS A 354 -10.70 0.09 -25.16
CA LYS A 354 -10.69 0.22 -23.69
C LYS A 354 -9.55 1.16 -23.28
N LEU A 355 -9.82 2.00 -22.30
CA LEU A 355 -8.97 3.12 -21.90
C LEU A 355 -7.46 2.80 -21.82
N PRO A 356 -7.01 1.71 -21.15
CA PRO A 356 -5.59 1.42 -21.06
C PRO A 356 -4.92 1.10 -22.40
N PHE A 357 -5.67 0.59 -23.38
CA PHE A 357 -5.17 0.29 -24.73
C PHE A 357 -5.25 1.52 -25.63
N GLN A 358 -6.26 2.39 -25.45
CA GLN A 358 -6.33 3.68 -26.12
C GLN A 358 -5.11 4.56 -25.80
N ILE A 359 -4.70 4.57 -24.52
CA ILE A 359 -3.51 5.30 -24.09
C ILE A 359 -2.23 4.68 -24.65
N SER A 360 -2.14 3.35 -24.74
CA SER A 360 -1.01 2.66 -25.35
C SER A 360 -0.88 3.00 -26.84
N GLU A 361 -1.99 2.98 -27.58
CA GLU A 361 -2.00 3.38 -28.99
C GLU A 361 -1.52 4.81 -29.18
N TRP A 362 -2.00 5.76 -28.36
CA TRP A 362 -1.57 7.16 -28.45
C TRP A 362 -0.10 7.35 -28.08
N ALA A 363 0.37 6.70 -27.01
CA ALA A 363 1.72 6.93 -26.47
C ALA A 363 2.81 6.18 -27.25
N THR A 364 2.51 5.01 -27.83
CA THR A 364 3.52 4.14 -28.47
C THR A 364 3.16 3.68 -29.88
N GLY A 365 1.96 4.00 -30.39
CA GLY A 365 1.48 3.50 -31.69
C GLY A 365 1.09 2.02 -31.69
N ASP A 366 1.02 1.38 -30.51
CA ASP A 366 0.75 -0.06 -30.36
C ASP A 366 -0.29 -0.28 -29.24
N PRO A 367 -1.54 -0.69 -29.55
CA PRO A 367 -2.56 -0.98 -28.56
C PRO A 367 -2.34 -2.32 -27.83
N GLY A 368 -1.29 -3.08 -28.16
CA GLY A 368 -1.05 -4.44 -27.64
C GLY A 368 -0.72 -4.51 -26.14
N ARG A 369 -0.59 -3.39 -25.43
CA ARG A 369 -0.22 -3.36 -24.01
C ARG A 369 -1.17 -2.49 -23.19
N SER A 370 -1.56 -2.98 -22.03
CA SER A 370 -2.43 -2.23 -21.12
C SER A 370 -1.62 -1.21 -20.32
N MET A 371 -1.87 0.08 -20.53
CA MET A 371 -1.26 1.19 -19.79
C MET A 371 -2.14 1.67 -18.62
N ASN A 372 -2.39 0.80 -17.63
CA ASN A 372 -3.20 1.18 -16.46
C ASN A 372 -2.47 2.19 -15.56
N ALA A 373 -3.11 3.31 -15.27
CA ALA A 373 -2.55 4.33 -14.39
C ALA A 373 -3.10 4.26 -12.96
N ASN A 374 -2.40 4.95 -12.06
CA ASN A 374 -2.77 5.05 -10.65
C ASN A 374 -4.05 5.88 -10.43
N PHE A 375 -4.56 5.87 -9.19
CA PHE A 375 -5.82 6.55 -8.85
C PHE A 375 -5.84 8.06 -9.13
N VAL A 376 -4.67 8.73 -9.17
CA VAL A 376 -4.58 10.17 -9.46
C VAL A 376 -4.75 10.40 -10.95
N ALA A 377 -3.96 9.70 -11.77
CA ALA A 377 -4.02 9.77 -13.22
C ALA A 377 -5.40 9.34 -13.76
N ASP A 378 -5.96 8.26 -13.21
CA ASP A 378 -7.31 7.83 -13.57
C ASP A 378 -8.37 8.86 -13.16
N GLY A 379 -8.27 9.43 -11.96
CA GLY A 379 -9.16 10.52 -11.54
C GLY A 379 -9.17 11.69 -12.52
N PHE A 380 -7.99 12.06 -13.05
CA PHE A 380 -7.87 13.08 -14.08
C PHE A 380 -8.53 12.67 -15.41
N ALA A 381 -8.38 11.40 -15.81
CA ALA A 381 -9.06 10.85 -16.99
C ALA A 381 -10.58 10.89 -16.89
N GLN A 382 -11.15 10.71 -15.69
CA GLN A 382 -12.60 10.72 -15.52
C GLN A 382 -13.20 12.13 -15.57
N PHE A 383 -12.68 13.07 -14.76
CA PHE A 383 -13.27 14.39 -14.58
C PHE A 383 -12.23 15.51 -14.36
N GLY A 384 -11.00 15.34 -14.86
CA GLY A 384 -9.91 16.29 -14.65
C GLY A 384 -9.57 16.44 -13.16
N TRP A 385 -9.15 17.63 -12.74
CA TRP A 385 -8.79 17.91 -11.34
C TRP A 385 -9.91 17.64 -10.33
N ILE A 386 -11.18 17.79 -10.73
CA ILE A 386 -12.33 17.44 -9.89
C ILE A 386 -12.36 15.92 -9.65
N GLY A 387 -12.08 15.13 -10.68
CA GLY A 387 -11.99 13.67 -10.58
C GLY A 387 -10.82 13.21 -9.72
N VAL A 388 -9.66 13.90 -9.80
CA VAL A 388 -8.52 13.64 -8.89
C VAL A 388 -8.91 13.87 -7.43
N ALA A 389 -9.56 15.00 -7.13
CA ALA A 389 -10.06 15.31 -5.79
C ALA A 389 -11.13 14.30 -5.32
N GLY A 390 -12.04 13.89 -6.21
CA GLY A 390 -13.05 12.86 -5.96
C GLY A 390 -12.45 11.50 -5.62
N ALA A 391 -11.47 11.03 -6.41
CA ALA A 391 -10.74 9.79 -6.13
C ALA A 391 -10.00 9.88 -4.78
N GLY A 392 -9.41 11.04 -4.47
CA GLY A 392 -8.84 11.31 -3.15
C GLY A 392 -9.86 11.22 -2.01
N LEU A 393 -11.08 11.74 -2.18
CA LEU A 393 -12.13 11.64 -1.18
C LEU A 393 -12.60 10.19 -0.95
N VAL A 394 -12.76 9.41 -2.03
CA VAL A 394 -13.06 7.98 -1.91
C VAL A 394 -11.95 7.25 -1.14
N LEU A 395 -10.69 7.60 -1.40
CA LEU A 395 -9.55 7.05 -0.66
C LEU A 395 -9.59 7.43 0.83
N VAL A 396 -9.93 8.67 1.16
CA VAL A 396 -10.10 9.12 2.55
C VAL A 396 -11.16 8.29 3.27
N VAL A 397 -12.33 8.11 2.64
CA VAL A 397 -13.42 7.31 3.21
C VAL A 397 -12.96 5.87 3.43
N TYR A 398 -12.34 5.26 2.42
CA TYR A 398 -11.82 3.90 2.53
C TYR A 398 -10.80 3.75 3.67
N LEU A 399 -9.80 4.63 3.76
CA LEU A 399 -8.73 4.54 4.77
C LEU A 399 -9.25 4.75 6.19
N ARG A 400 -10.24 5.63 6.38
CA ARG A 400 -10.91 5.81 7.68
C ARG A 400 -11.70 4.56 8.09
N LEU A 401 -12.43 3.95 7.15
CA LEU A 401 -13.14 2.70 7.40
C LEU A 401 -12.17 1.54 7.66
N LEU A 402 -11.04 1.51 6.95
CA LEU A 402 -9.99 0.50 7.11
C LEU A 402 -9.39 0.52 8.51
N ASP A 403 -9.07 1.69 9.06
CA ASP A 403 -8.56 1.79 10.44
C ASP A 403 -9.57 1.28 11.47
N ARG A 404 -10.87 1.54 11.24
CA ARG A 404 -11.96 1.03 12.10
C ARG A 404 -12.13 -0.48 11.98
N ALA A 405 -11.98 -1.04 10.79
CA ALA A 405 -12.02 -2.49 10.55
C ALA A 405 -10.80 -3.20 11.15
N ALA A 406 -9.62 -2.60 11.05
CA ALA A 406 -8.38 -3.16 11.60
C ALA A 406 -8.26 -2.98 13.13
N CYS A 407 -9.21 -2.31 13.79
CA CYS A 407 -9.18 -2.13 15.23
C CYS A 407 -9.22 -3.49 15.95
N GLY A 408 -8.19 -3.77 16.75
CA GLY A 408 -8.00 -5.05 17.45
C GLY A 408 -7.13 -6.07 16.69
N VAL A 409 -6.77 -5.79 15.44
CA VAL A 409 -5.83 -6.61 14.67
C VAL A 409 -4.40 -6.05 14.85
N PRO A 410 -3.38 -6.89 15.09
CA PRO A 410 -2.01 -6.40 15.18
C PRO A 410 -1.56 -5.71 13.89
N LEU A 411 -1.01 -4.50 14.02
CA LEU A 411 -0.50 -3.70 12.89
C LEU A 411 0.42 -4.46 11.91
N PRO A 412 1.30 -5.39 12.33
CA PRO A 412 2.11 -6.16 11.39
C PRO A 412 1.27 -7.03 10.45
N VAL A 413 0.20 -7.64 10.96
CA VAL A 413 -0.71 -8.48 10.18
C VAL A 413 -1.53 -7.62 9.24
N SER A 414 -2.11 -6.52 9.74
CA SER A 414 -2.92 -5.64 8.89
C SER A 414 -2.10 -4.97 7.79
N SER A 415 -0.86 -4.57 8.08
CA SER A 415 0.07 -4.04 7.07
C SER A 415 0.43 -5.11 6.03
N ALA A 416 0.66 -6.35 6.44
CA ALA A 416 0.97 -7.45 5.53
C ALA A 416 -0.22 -7.81 4.62
N ILE A 417 -1.46 -7.76 5.13
CA ILE A 417 -2.67 -7.94 4.32
C ILE A 417 -2.84 -6.80 3.32
N MET A 418 -2.51 -5.56 3.72
CA MET A 418 -2.73 -4.37 2.90
C MET A 418 -1.62 -4.05 1.91
N VAL A 419 -0.44 -4.68 2.00
CA VAL A 419 0.72 -4.32 1.15
C VAL A 419 0.42 -4.45 -0.35
N LEU A 420 -0.23 -5.53 -0.78
CA LEU A 420 -0.54 -5.74 -2.21
C LEU A 420 -1.74 -4.93 -2.69
N PRO A 421 -2.87 -4.87 -1.96
CA PRO A 421 -3.95 -3.96 -2.30
C PRO A 421 -3.48 -2.49 -2.41
N SER A 422 -2.49 -2.09 -1.60
CA SER A 422 -1.88 -0.75 -1.68
C SER A 422 -1.02 -0.57 -2.93
N ILE A 423 -0.25 -1.59 -3.32
CA ILE A 423 0.51 -1.58 -4.58
C ILE A 423 -0.43 -1.52 -5.80
N ALA A 424 -1.58 -2.18 -5.73
CA ALA A 424 -2.58 -2.12 -6.78
C ALA A 424 -3.15 -0.69 -6.95
N LEU A 425 -3.41 0.04 -5.86
CA LEU A 425 -3.76 1.47 -5.92
C LEU A 425 -2.69 2.34 -6.59
N CYS A 426 -1.42 1.93 -6.54
CA CYS A 426 -0.33 2.62 -7.22
C CYS A 426 -0.35 2.40 -8.75
N ASN A 427 -1.17 1.49 -9.27
CA ASN A 427 -1.18 1.08 -10.67
C ASN A 427 -2.60 0.94 -11.27
N SER A 428 -3.63 1.36 -10.54
CA SER A 428 -5.03 1.20 -10.97
C SER A 428 -5.91 2.30 -10.37
N SER A 429 -7.07 2.51 -10.99
CA SER A 429 -8.11 3.38 -10.44
C SER A 429 -8.56 2.90 -9.06
N ILE A 430 -9.09 3.81 -8.24
CA ILE A 430 -9.57 3.43 -6.91
C ILE A 430 -10.76 2.47 -6.97
N LEU A 431 -11.68 2.65 -7.91
CA LEU A 431 -12.85 1.77 -8.06
C LEU A 431 -12.44 0.37 -8.52
N THR A 432 -11.51 0.28 -9.48
CA THR A 432 -10.95 -1.01 -9.92
C THR A 432 -10.14 -1.66 -8.80
N ALA A 433 -9.38 -0.90 -8.01
CA ALA A 433 -8.67 -1.46 -6.86
C ALA A 433 -9.62 -2.00 -5.78
N MET A 434 -10.78 -1.35 -5.60
CA MET A 434 -11.84 -1.80 -4.68
C MET A 434 -12.46 -3.12 -5.09
N LEU A 435 -12.84 -3.25 -6.36
CA LEU A 435 -13.57 -4.41 -6.86
C LEU A 435 -12.64 -5.56 -7.29
N SER A 436 -11.55 -5.23 -7.99
CA SER A 436 -10.74 -6.21 -8.73
C SER A 436 -9.45 -6.57 -8.02
N HIS A 437 -8.85 -5.66 -7.24
CA HIS A 437 -7.56 -5.89 -6.57
C HIS A 437 -7.67 -6.13 -5.07
N GLY A 438 -8.89 -6.31 -4.56
CA GLY A 438 -9.13 -6.86 -3.24
C GLY A 438 -9.12 -5.85 -2.09
N LEU A 439 -9.16 -4.53 -2.31
CA LEU A 439 -9.26 -3.59 -1.17
C LEU A 439 -10.53 -3.83 -0.34
N VAL A 440 -11.66 -4.14 -0.97
CA VAL A 440 -12.91 -4.48 -0.26
C VAL A 440 -12.75 -5.82 0.46
N MET A 441 -12.15 -6.82 -0.18
CA MET A 441 -11.89 -8.12 0.46
C MET A 441 -10.96 -7.97 1.67
N ALA A 442 -9.90 -7.16 1.57
CA ALA A 442 -8.97 -6.90 2.67
C ALA A 442 -9.67 -6.20 3.83
N PHE A 443 -10.55 -5.24 3.54
CA PHE A 443 -11.41 -4.61 4.53
C PHE A 443 -12.32 -5.63 5.25
N ILE A 444 -12.99 -6.53 4.50
CA ILE A 444 -13.86 -7.57 5.07
C ILE A 444 -13.06 -8.51 5.98
N VAL A 445 -11.92 -9.01 5.49
CA VAL A 445 -11.04 -9.90 6.27
C VAL A 445 -10.59 -9.22 7.55
N LEU A 446 -10.15 -7.96 7.50
CA LEU A 446 -9.73 -7.22 8.69
C LEU A 446 -10.87 -6.98 9.67
N ALA A 447 -12.06 -6.61 9.18
CA ALA A 447 -13.25 -6.42 10.01
C ALA A 447 -13.68 -7.70 10.74
N MET A 448 -13.41 -8.88 10.16
CA MET A 448 -13.69 -10.19 10.74
C MET A 448 -12.55 -10.73 11.60
N ALA A 449 -11.30 -10.31 11.36
CA ALA A 449 -10.09 -10.83 11.99
C ALA A 449 -9.86 -10.35 13.43
N LYS A 450 -10.89 -9.81 14.09
CA LYS A 450 -10.90 -9.47 15.53
C LYS A 450 -10.85 -10.76 16.35
N VAL A 451 -9.73 -11.45 16.24
CA VAL A 451 -9.40 -12.64 17.00
C VAL A 451 -9.17 -12.17 18.42
N VAL A 452 -10.08 -12.50 19.32
CA VAL A 452 -9.83 -12.40 20.76
C VAL A 452 -8.52 -13.13 21.01
N PRO A 453 -7.46 -12.45 21.48
CA PRO A 453 -6.28 -13.13 21.94
C PRO A 453 -6.75 -14.07 23.03
N GLN A 454 -6.67 -15.39 22.80
CA GLN A 454 -6.74 -16.32 23.91
C GLN A 454 -5.61 -15.90 24.84
N THR A 455 -6.00 -15.37 26.00
CA THR A 455 -5.13 -15.01 27.11
C THR A 455 -4.06 -16.09 27.23
N SER A 456 -2.82 -15.77 26.86
CA SER A 456 -1.69 -16.56 27.33
C SER A 456 -1.60 -16.28 28.83
N VAL A 457 -2.22 -17.17 29.59
CA VAL A 457 -1.78 -17.69 30.88
C VAL A 457 -0.97 -16.68 31.70
N SER A 458 -1.61 -16.14 32.73
CA SER A 458 -0.94 -15.55 33.89
C SER A 458 0.32 -16.36 34.26
N PRO A 459 1.53 -15.77 34.24
CA PRO A 459 2.59 -16.32 35.05
C PRO A 459 2.19 -16.03 36.48
N GLY A 460 1.75 -17.08 37.18
CA GLY A 460 1.43 -17.02 38.59
C GLY A 460 2.53 -16.30 39.35
N VAL A 461 2.21 -15.13 39.88
CA VAL A 461 2.95 -14.55 40.99
C VAL A 461 2.61 -15.43 42.20
N LYS A 462 3.41 -16.48 42.39
CA LYS A 462 3.63 -17.03 43.72
C LYS A 462 4.47 -15.99 44.46
N GLU A 463 3.82 -15.03 45.09
CA GLU A 463 4.47 -14.28 46.15
C GLU A 463 4.75 -15.25 47.30
N GLY A 464 6.04 -15.38 47.58
CA GLY A 464 6.60 -16.37 48.48
C GLY A 464 6.08 -16.20 49.90
N VAL A 465 5.76 -17.35 50.48
CA VAL A 465 5.81 -17.57 51.92
C VAL A 465 7.24 -17.22 52.39
N VAL A 466 7.38 -16.16 53.18
CA VAL A 466 8.57 -15.92 54.00
C VAL A 466 8.31 -16.53 55.37
N PRO A 467 9.08 -17.53 55.84
CA PRO A 467 8.95 -18.04 57.19
C PRO A 467 9.83 -17.22 58.16
N GLY A 468 9.20 -16.74 59.24
CA GLY A 468 9.84 -16.47 60.53
C GLY A 468 10.62 -15.17 60.68
N GLY A 469 10.21 -14.33 61.64
CA GLY A 469 11.07 -13.25 62.13
C GLY A 469 10.38 -12.13 62.90
N GLN A 470 10.12 -12.37 64.19
CA GLN A 470 10.05 -11.37 65.26
C GLN A 470 8.86 -10.38 65.30
N GLU A 471 7.83 -10.79 66.02
CA GLU A 471 7.11 -9.88 66.94
C GLU A 471 8.10 -9.27 67.94
N ARG A 472 8.16 -7.93 68.04
CA ARG A 472 8.28 -7.19 69.32
C ARG A 472 8.42 -5.67 69.12
N ILE A 473 7.64 -4.95 69.92
CA ILE A 473 7.91 -3.62 70.52
C ILE A 473 7.56 -2.40 69.65
N LEU A 474 6.40 -1.78 69.94
CA LEU A 474 6.27 -0.39 70.43
C LEU A 474 4.79 -0.01 70.63
N GLN A 475 4.26 -0.30 71.82
CA GLN A 475 3.29 0.55 72.49
C GLN A 475 4.03 1.22 73.65
N ALA A 476 4.30 2.52 73.51
CA ALA A 476 4.47 3.49 74.58
C ALA A 476 4.90 4.81 73.94
N ASP A 477 3.97 5.78 73.85
CA ASP A 477 4.26 7.05 74.50
C ASP A 477 2.95 7.75 74.88
N GLN A 478 2.86 8.06 76.18
CA GLN A 478 1.89 8.98 76.74
C GLN A 478 2.42 10.40 76.54
N ARG A 479 1.62 11.27 75.93
CA ARG A 479 1.38 12.66 76.38
C ARG A 479 0.17 13.24 75.68
#